data_AF-A0A4P7W0D4-F1
#
_entry.id   AF-A0A4P7W0D4-F1
#
_cell.length_a   1.000
_cell.length_b   1.000
_cell.length_c   1.000
_cell.angle_alpha   90.00
_cell.angle_beta   90.00
_cell.angle_gamma   90.00
#
_symmetry.space_group_name_H-M   'P 1'
#
loop_
_entity.id
_entity.type
_entity.pdbx_description
1 polymer ?
#
loop_
_entity_poly.entity_id
_entity_poly.type
_entity_poly.pdbx_seq_one_letter_code
_entity_poly.pdbx_strand_id
1 'polypeptide(L)'
;MPHSGNLALVLHRSRFKYRYTRNLNKFPHRMILWFSGTGNSRFVAESLSSLLGQKLMELRPAIISSPVTLDKDDRTVVWVCPVYSWGIPPYIRTIIKRIEFNVSGKGDVVHHLVLTCGDDCGLAPEMWRKDISARGWKSANAYSLTMPNNYVCMSGFDVDSKSVEQQKLDSAPKRISEIADEIREVSDDIKWHTDVIRGKFAWIKTKIIYPWFVRNAMSPKPFHYTSDCISCGKCSAVCPLRNIEMRPYSTADRTGRTRKHPQWGDNCAGCLACYHICPRHAVMYGKATRNKGQYFNPSVRTL
;
A
#
# COMPACT_ATOMS: atom_id res chain seq x y z
N MET A 1 -41.57 -17.65 -53.96
CA MET A 1 -41.58 -18.60 -52.82
C MET A 1 -40.83 -19.84 -53.26
N PRO A 2 -39.86 -20.37 -52.49
CA PRO A 2 -39.69 -20.24 -51.04
C PRO A 2 -38.46 -19.40 -50.66
N HIS A 3 -38.66 -18.41 -49.79
CA HIS A 3 -37.60 -17.79 -49.01
C HIS A 3 -38.16 -17.45 -47.62
N SER A 4 -37.84 -18.30 -46.66
CA SER A 4 -37.89 -18.03 -45.22
C SER A 4 -36.51 -18.48 -44.73
N GLY A 5 -35.64 -17.62 -44.21
CA GLY A 5 -35.89 -16.55 -43.26
C GLY A 5 -35.25 -16.96 -41.94
N ASN A 6 -33.93 -17.19 -41.94
CA ASN A 6 -33.16 -17.44 -40.73
C ASN A 6 -32.37 -16.16 -40.39
N LEU A 7 -32.91 -15.41 -39.44
CA LEU A 7 -32.27 -14.24 -38.85
C LEU A 7 -31.13 -14.72 -37.94
N ALA A 8 -29.93 -14.89 -38.51
CA ALA A 8 -28.72 -15.06 -37.72
C ALA A 8 -28.19 -13.67 -37.33
N LEU A 9 -28.29 -13.37 -36.03
CA LEU A 9 -27.78 -12.18 -35.37
C LEU A 9 -26.31 -11.94 -35.76
N VAL A 10 -26.03 -10.83 -36.44
CA VAL A 10 -24.68 -10.39 -36.78
C VAL A 10 -23.99 -9.94 -35.49
N LEU A 11 -23.24 -10.85 -34.87
CA LEU A 11 -22.27 -10.50 -33.83
C LEU A 11 -21.08 -9.80 -34.49
N HIS A 12 -21.07 -8.48 -34.41
CA HIS A 12 -19.93 -7.64 -34.77
C HIS A 12 -18.74 -7.99 -33.85
N ARG A 13 -17.90 -8.95 -34.25
CA ARG A 13 -16.59 -9.18 -33.65
C ARG A 13 -15.70 -7.99 -34.00
N SER A 14 -15.65 -6.98 -33.14
CA SER A 14 -14.67 -5.90 -33.23
C SER A 14 -13.27 -6.49 -33.04
N ARG A 15 -12.52 -6.54 -34.14
CA ARG A 15 -11.11 -6.95 -34.19
C ARG A 15 -10.25 -5.82 -33.61
N PHE A 16 -10.06 -5.77 -32.30
CA PHE A 16 -8.89 -5.09 -31.73
C PHE A 16 -7.68 -6.03 -31.78
N LYS A 17 -7.09 -6.18 -32.98
CA LYS A 17 -5.74 -6.72 -33.11
C LYS A 17 -4.75 -5.57 -32.91
N TYR A 18 -4.46 -5.21 -31.66
CA TYR A 18 -3.20 -4.49 -31.38
C TYR A 18 -2.06 -5.49 -31.49
N ARG A 19 -1.45 -5.52 -32.68
CA ARG A 19 -0.27 -6.32 -32.98
C ARG A 19 0.96 -5.54 -32.54
N TYR A 20 1.19 -5.44 -31.23
CA TYR A 20 2.52 -5.13 -30.70
C TYR A 20 3.21 -6.44 -30.38
N THR A 21 4.09 -6.88 -31.26
CA THR A 21 5.15 -7.82 -30.90
C THR A 21 6.07 -7.13 -29.89
N ARG A 22 5.67 -7.15 -28.61
CA ARG A 22 6.48 -6.62 -27.50
C ARG A 22 7.66 -7.55 -27.29
N ASN A 23 8.85 -7.04 -27.59
CA ASN A 23 10.10 -7.72 -27.36
C ASN A 23 10.38 -7.70 -25.85
N LEU A 24 9.84 -8.69 -25.11
CA LEU A 24 9.94 -8.81 -23.65
C LEU A 24 11.39 -9.00 -23.15
N ASN A 25 12.32 -9.30 -24.05
CA ASN A 25 13.72 -9.59 -23.75
C ASN A 25 14.62 -8.34 -23.63
N LYS A 26 14.07 -7.12 -23.66
CA LYS A 26 14.85 -5.88 -23.56
C LYS A 26 14.74 -5.18 -22.21
N PHE A 27 14.07 -5.78 -21.23
CA PHE A 27 13.73 -5.10 -20.00
C PHE A 27 14.50 -5.71 -18.83
N PRO A 28 15.47 -4.99 -18.25
CA PRO A 28 16.15 -5.45 -17.05
C PRO A 28 15.13 -5.82 -15.98
N HIS A 29 15.41 -6.88 -15.24
CA HIS A 29 14.68 -7.24 -14.02
C HIS A 29 14.61 -6.02 -13.10
N ARG A 30 13.47 -5.78 -12.45
CA ARG A 30 13.24 -4.59 -11.62
C ARG A 30 12.64 -5.00 -10.28
N MET A 31 12.83 -4.19 -9.24
CA MET A 31 12.31 -4.45 -7.88
C MET A 31 11.18 -3.48 -7.51
N ILE A 32 10.05 -4.02 -7.04
CA ILE A 32 8.98 -3.26 -6.37
C ILE A 32 9.00 -3.58 -4.89
N LEU A 33 9.32 -2.57 -4.08
CA LEU A 33 9.24 -2.63 -2.63
C LEU A 33 7.92 -2.03 -2.17
N TRP A 34 7.12 -2.76 -1.39
CA TRP A 34 5.79 -2.26 -1.01
C TRP A 34 5.43 -2.47 0.46
N PHE A 35 4.56 -1.60 0.97
CA PHE A 35 3.97 -1.74 2.31
C PHE A 35 2.49 -1.41 2.26
N SER A 36 1.65 -2.21 2.93
CA SER A 36 0.21 -1.94 2.99
C SER A 36 -0.40 -2.39 4.32
N GLY A 37 -1.43 -1.68 4.77
CA GLY A 37 -2.27 -2.09 5.88
C GLY A 37 -3.53 -2.83 5.40
N THR A 38 -4.36 -2.14 4.62
CA THR A 38 -5.67 -2.63 4.15
C THR A 38 -5.68 -3.04 2.68
N GLY A 39 -4.52 -3.24 2.06
CA GLY A 39 -4.42 -3.79 0.72
C GLY A 39 -4.38 -2.79 -0.44
N ASN A 40 -4.67 -1.49 -0.23
CA ASN A 40 -4.62 -0.49 -1.32
C ASN A 40 -3.27 -0.43 -2.03
N SER A 41 -2.19 -0.22 -1.28
CA SER A 41 -0.83 -0.18 -1.83
C SER A 41 -0.37 -1.55 -2.34
N ARG A 42 -0.89 -2.65 -1.76
CA ARG A 42 -0.62 -4.01 -2.24
C ARG A 42 -1.21 -4.23 -3.63
N PHE A 43 -2.48 -3.86 -3.81
CA PHE A 43 -3.16 -3.92 -5.10
C PHE A 43 -2.39 -3.15 -6.18
N VAL A 44 -1.94 -1.93 -5.86
CA VAL A 44 -1.12 -1.12 -6.78
C VAL A 44 0.21 -1.81 -7.09
N ALA A 45 0.90 -2.33 -6.08
CA ALA A 45 2.20 -2.98 -6.28
C ALA A 45 2.10 -4.28 -7.09
N GLU A 46 1.10 -5.13 -6.83
CA GLU A 46 0.82 -6.36 -7.58
C GLU A 46 0.42 -6.05 -9.03
N SER A 47 -0.37 -4.98 -9.25
CA SER A 47 -0.76 -4.53 -10.58
C SER A 47 0.43 -3.99 -11.38
N LEU A 48 1.27 -3.14 -10.76
CA LEU A 48 2.51 -2.66 -11.37
C LEU A 48 3.46 -3.82 -11.69
N SER A 49 3.64 -4.77 -10.76
CA SER A 49 4.47 -5.97 -10.98
C SER A 49 4.00 -6.75 -12.21
N SER A 50 2.69 -6.93 -12.37
CA SER A 50 2.09 -7.62 -13.52
C SER A 50 2.31 -6.88 -14.85
N LEU A 51 2.23 -5.55 -14.87
CA LEU A 51 2.41 -4.72 -16.07
C LEU A 51 3.87 -4.49 -16.47
N LEU A 52 4.78 -4.57 -15.49
CA LEU A 52 6.18 -4.24 -15.65
C LEU A 52 7.11 -5.47 -15.57
N GLY A 53 6.59 -6.64 -15.19
CA GLY A 53 7.36 -7.87 -15.00
C GLY A 53 8.36 -7.80 -13.84
N GLN A 54 8.08 -6.98 -12.81
CA GLN A 54 9.02 -6.69 -11.72
C GLN A 54 8.86 -7.68 -10.56
N LYS A 55 9.96 -8.00 -9.88
CA LYS A 55 9.94 -8.74 -8.61
C LYS A 55 9.26 -7.90 -7.54
N LEU A 56 8.42 -8.54 -6.73
CA LEU A 56 7.63 -7.87 -5.70
C LEU A 56 8.14 -8.29 -4.32
N MET A 57 8.47 -7.33 -3.45
CA MET A 57 8.91 -7.59 -2.09
C MET A 57 8.18 -6.71 -1.08
N GLU A 58 7.54 -7.35 -0.11
CA GLU A 58 6.88 -6.64 0.98
C GLU A 58 7.92 -6.15 2.00
N LEU A 59 7.79 -4.90 2.42
CA LEU A 59 8.64 -4.24 3.41
C LEU A 59 8.29 -4.74 4.83
N ARG A 60 8.56 -6.02 5.11
CA ARG A 60 8.48 -6.61 6.46
C ARG A 60 9.77 -6.35 7.25
N PRO A 61 9.77 -6.43 8.59
CA PRO A 61 10.95 -6.12 9.41
C PRO A 61 12.23 -6.88 9.02
N ALA A 62 12.13 -8.09 8.47
CA ALA A 62 13.28 -8.90 8.06
C ALA A 62 14.04 -8.31 6.85
N ILE A 63 13.46 -7.37 6.11
CA ILE A 63 14.10 -6.79 4.91
C ILE A 63 15.38 -5.99 5.21
N ILE A 64 15.55 -5.57 6.47
CA ILE A 64 16.75 -4.85 6.91
C ILE A 64 17.77 -5.77 7.61
N SER A 65 17.50 -7.09 7.66
CA SER A 65 18.41 -8.05 8.29
C SER A 65 19.53 -8.51 7.35
N SER A 66 19.36 -8.32 6.04
CA SER A 66 20.33 -8.67 5.00
C SER A 66 20.13 -7.79 3.77
N PRO A 67 21.18 -7.53 2.97
CA PRO A 67 21.05 -6.78 1.74
C PRO A 67 20.05 -7.42 0.76
N VAL A 68 19.24 -6.59 0.10
CA VAL A 68 18.38 -7.00 -1.02
C VAL A 68 19.23 -7.04 -2.28
N THR A 69 19.36 -8.21 -2.88
CA THR A 69 20.10 -8.36 -4.14
C THR A 69 19.30 -7.82 -5.31
N LEU A 70 19.91 -6.90 -6.05
CA LEU A 70 19.45 -6.45 -7.36
C LEU A 70 20.26 -7.19 -8.43
N ASP A 71 19.57 -7.70 -9.45
CA ASP A 71 20.22 -8.38 -10.57
C ASP A 71 21.11 -7.40 -11.35
N LYS A 72 22.08 -7.90 -12.14
CA LYS A 72 23.08 -7.08 -12.85
C LYS A 72 22.50 -5.93 -13.67
N ASP A 73 21.33 -6.16 -14.25
CA ASP A 73 20.66 -5.18 -15.08
C ASP A 73 19.55 -4.44 -14.29
N ASP A 74 19.25 -4.84 -13.05
CA ASP A 74 18.25 -4.20 -12.19
C ASP A 74 18.79 -2.91 -11.59
N ARG A 75 18.34 -1.80 -12.19
CA ARG A 75 18.75 -0.44 -11.82
C ARG A 75 17.56 0.41 -11.42
N THR A 76 16.44 -0.23 -11.10
CA THR A 76 15.20 0.48 -10.79
C THR A 76 14.48 -0.13 -9.61
N VAL A 77 14.33 0.65 -8.55
CA VAL A 77 13.55 0.30 -7.37
C VAL A 77 12.31 1.17 -7.29
N VAL A 78 11.13 0.58 -7.31
CA VAL A 78 9.85 1.28 -7.16
C VAL A 78 9.35 1.09 -5.72
N TRP A 79 9.20 2.19 -4.99
CA TRP A 79 8.64 2.21 -3.63
C TRP A 79 7.13 2.44 -3.69
N VAL A 80 6.32 1.47 -3.24
CA VAL A 80 4.86 1.57 -3.21
C VAL A 80 4.37 1.60 -1.76
N CYS A 81 3.83 2.72 -1.29
CA CYS A 81 3.42 2.85 0.10
C CYS A 81 2.25 3.83 0.30
N PRO A 82 1.51 3.73 1.42
CA PRO A 82 0.45 4.68 1.71
C PRO A 82 1.02 6.02 2.19
N VAL A 83 0.20 7.07 2.09
CA VAL A 83 0.42 8.34 2.79
C VAL A 83 -0.21 8.28 4.17
N TYR A 84 0.54 8.61 5.22
CA TYR A 84 0.01 8.82 6.58
C TYR A 84 0.06 10.30 6.92
N SER A 85 -1.10 10.91 7.13
CA SER A 85 -1.24 12.33 7.48
C SER A 85 -0.37 13.25 6.60
N TRP A 86 -0.53 13.13 5.27
CA TRP A 86 0.21 13.94 4.28
C TRP A 86 1.75 13.81 4.33
N GLY A 87 2.25 12.67 4.81
CA GLY A 87 3.67 12.35 4.84
C GLY A 87 3.94 10.86 4.62
N ILE A 88 5.23 10.53 4.51
CA ILE A 88 5.68 9.13 4.42
C ILE A 88 5.54 8.46 5.79
N PRO A 89 4.99 7.24 5.90
CA PRO A 89 4.87 6.54 7.17
C PRO A 89 6.24 6.41 7.87
N PRO A 90 6.34 6.67 9.20
CA PRO A 90 7.61 6.57 9.93
C PRO A 90 8.33 5.23 9.77
N TYR A 91 7.56 4.13 9.67
CA TYR A 91 8.10 2.80 9.40
C TYR A 91 8.86 2.75 8.07
N ILE A 92 8.29 3.30 6.98
CA ILE A 92 8.93 3.34 5.66
C ILE A 92 10.20 4.18 5.69
N ARG A 93 10.17 5.33 6.37
CA ARG A 93 11.35 6.17 6.56
C ARG A 93 12.46 5.43 7.31
N THR A 94 12.10 4.58 8.28
CA THR A 94 13.05 3.73 9.02
C THR A 94 13.65 2.66 8.11
N ILE A 95 12.85 2.03 7.25
CA ILE A 95 13.33 1.07 6.27
C ILE A 95 14.27 1.74 5.26
N ILE A 96 13.90 2.88 4.66
CA ILE A 96 14.76 3.61 3.70
C ILE A 96 16.14 3.92 4.31
N LYS A 97 16.20 4.26 5.60
CA LYS A 97 17.45 4.53 6.31
C LYS A 97 18.35 3.32 6.55
N ARG A 98 17.81 2.10 6.51
CA ARG A 98 18.50 0.88 6.99
C ARG A 98 18.61 -0.24 5.98
N ILE A 99 17.73 -0.29 4.99
CA ILE A 99 17.75 -1.30 3.95
C ILE A 99 19.02 -1.14 3.11
N GLU A 100 19.70 -2.23 2.86
CA GLU A 100 20.89 -2.26 2.00
C GLU A 100 20.55 -2.96 0.69
N PHE A 101 21.18 -2.51 -0.40
CA PHE A 101 21.08 -3.16 -1.70
C PHE A 101 22.44 -3.73 -2.07
N ASN A 102 22.47 -5.00 -2.46
CA ASN A 102 23.63 -5.58 -3.12
C ASN A 102 23.43 -5.44 -4.62
N VAL A 103 24.16 -4.51 -5.24
CA VAL A 103 24.03 -4.18 -6.66
C VAL A 103 25.14 -4.86 -7.42
N SER A 104 24.78 -5.73 -8.36
CA SER A 104 25.75 -6.37 -9.24
C SER A 104 26.06 -5.42 -10.41
N GLY A 105 27.33 -5.07 -10.65
CA GLY A 105 27.75 -4.26 -11.81
C GLY A 105 27.95 -2.76 -11.54
N LYS A 106 28.17 -1.98 -12.59
CA LYS A 106 28.56 -0.55 -12.52
C LYS A 106 27.39 0.40 -12.79
N GLY A 107 27.21 1.37 -11.89
CA GLY A 107 26.40 2.59 -12.03
C GLY A 107 25.19 2.63 -11.09
N ASP A 108 24.47 3.77 -11.11
CA ASP A 108 23.51 4.08 -10.05
C ASP A 108 22.20 3.27 -10.14
N VAL A 109 21.55 3.09 -8.98
CA VAL A 109 20.18 2.60 -8.87
C VAL A 109 19.25 3.81 -8.82
N VAL A 110 18.25 3.79 -9.67
CA VAL A 110 17.21 4.83 -9.75
C VAL A 110 16.01 4.39 -8.93
N HIS A 111 15.49 5.29 -8.10
CA HIS A 111 14.35 5.00 -7.23
C HIS A 111 13.12 5.79 -7.69
N HIS A 112 11.97 5.14 -7.79
CA HIS A 112 10.67 5.77 -8.05
C HIS A 112 9.74 5.63 -6.85
N LEU A 113 8.77 6.52 -6.72
CA LEU A 113 7.76 6.47 -5.66
C LEU A 113 6.36 6.37 -6.25
N VAL A 114 5.53 5.49 -5.68
CA VAL A 114 4.10 5.42 -5.95
C VAL A 114 3.35 5.44 -4.62
N LEU A 115 2.62 6.52 -4.38
CA LEU A 115 1.86 6.73 -3.16
C LEU A 115 0.39 6.34 -3.35
N THR A 116 -0.22 5.72 -2.34
CA THR A 116 -1.68 5.64 -2.24
C THR A 116 -2.18 6.57 -1.15
N CYS A 117 -3.16 7.42 -1.44
CA CYS A 117 -3.75 8.36 -0.48
C CYS A 117 -5.28 8.36 -0.53
N GLY A 118 -5.93 8.75 0.56
CA GLY A 118 -7.38 8.90 0.62
C GLY A 118 -7.88 10.01 -0.31
N ASP A 119 -7.17 11.15 -0.31
CA ASP A 119 -7.51 12.35 -1.10
C ASP A 119 -6.26 12.99 -1.71
N ASP A 120 -5.30 13.38 -0.88
CA ASP A 120 -4.07 14.04 -1.30
C ASP A 120 -2.84 13.64 -0.46
N CYS A 121 -1.65 13.93 -0.96
CA CYS A 121 -0.37 13.47 -0.40
C CYS A 121 0.49 14.57 0.25
N GLY A 122 0.07 15.83 0.21
CA GLY A 122 0.85 16.97 0.69
C GLY A 122 2.26 17.03 0.07
N LEU A 123 3.27 17.08 0.94
CA LEU A 123 4.70 17.06 0.58
C LEU A 123 5.37 15.70 0.88
N ALA A 124 4.61 14.60 0.88
CA ALA A 124 5.16 13.26 1.05
C ALA A 124 6.25 12.91 -0.01
N PRO A 125 6.11 13.26 -1.30
CA PRO A 125 7.18 13.03 -2.29
C PRO A 125 8.48 13.76 -1.93
N GLU A 126 8.42 15.00 -1.45
CA GLU A 126 9.58 15.77 -1.02
C GLU A 126 10.26 15.15 0.19
N MET A 127 9.46 14.63 1.15
CA MET A 127 10.01 13.89 2.29
C MET A 127 10.75 12.63 1.84
N TRP A 128 10.16 11.87 0.93
CA TRP A 128 10.79 10.67 0.39
C TRP A 128 12.07 11.01 -0.39
N ARG A 129 12.06 12.02 -1.26
CA ARG A 129 13.27 12.46 -1.98
C ARG A 129 14.40 12.85 -1.02
N LYS A 130 14.06 13.54 0.08
CA LYS A 130 15.04 13.86 1.12
C LYS A 130 15.62 12.60 1.77
N ASP A 131 14.78 11.61 2.09
CA ASP A 131 15.22 10.35 2.69
C ASP A 131 16.08 9.51 1.71
N ILE A 132 15.74 9.51 0.41
CA ILE A 132 16.52 8.84 -0.66
C ILE A 132 17.87 9.55 -0.90
N SER A 133 17.87 10.88 -1.00
CA SER A 133 19.11 11.65 -1.17
C SER A 133 20.05 11.52 0.03
N ALA A 134 19.50 11.41 1.25
CA ALA A 134 20.30 11.15 2.46
C ALA A 134 21.00 9.79 2.44
N ARG A 135 20.57 8.85 1.58
CA ARG A 135 21.25 7.57 1.31
C ARG A 135 22.29 7.66 0.19
N GLY A 136 22.45 8.81 -0.46
CA GLY A 136 23.26 8.97 -1.66
C GLY A 136 22.61 8.38 -2.93
N TRP A 137 21.32 8.05 -2.88
CA TRP A 137 20.61 7.42 -3.99
C TRP A 137 19.95 8.44 -4.92
N LYS A 138 19.76 8.05 -6.18
CA LYS A 138 19.11 8.89 -7.22
C LYS A 138 17.60 8.66 -7.22
N SER A 139 16.83 9.67 -6.82
CA SER A 139 15.37 9.66 -6.98
C SER A 139 14.97 10.09 -8.40
N ALA A 140 14.00 9.40 -9.00
CA ALA A 140 13.36 9.75 -10.28
C ALA A 140 11.89 10.11 -10.09
N ASN A 141 10.94 9.45 -10.75
CA ASN A 141 9.53 9.87 -10.74
C ASN A 141 8.84 9.58 -9.41
N ALA A 142 7.86 10.42 -9.07
CA ALA A 142 6.99 10.23 -7.92
C ALA A 142 5.53 10.42 -8.33
N TYR A 143 4.69 9.47 -7.95
CA TYR A 143 3.28 9.37 -8.33
C TYR A 143 2.37 9.25 -7.12
N SER A 144 1.11 9.65 -7.27
CA SER A 144 0.05 9.33 -6.31
C SER A 144 -1.17 8.74 -7.00
N LEU A 145 -1.86 7.85 -6.30
CA LEU A 145 -3.18 7.33 -6.64
C LEU A 145 -4.14 7.53 -5.47
N THR A 146 -5.32 8.02 -5.78
CA THR A 146 -6.42 8.11 -4.82
C THR A 146 -7.04 6.72 -4.64
N MET A 147 -7.07 6.23 -3.41
CA MET A 147 -7.61 4.93 -3.03
C MET A 147 -8.58 5.09 -1.86
N PRO A 148 -9.48 4.13 -1.59
CA PRO A 148 -10.47 4.30 -0.54
C PRO A 148 -9.86 4.58 0.84
N ASN A 149 -10.44 5.53 1.58
CA ASN A 149 -9.97 5.94 2.89
C ASN A 149 -10.15 4.80 3.91
N ASN A 150 -9.12 4.61 4.73
CA ASN A 150 -9.10 3.63 5.81
C ASN A 150 -8.76 4.24 7.17
N TYR A 151 -8.49 5.55 7.26
CA TYR A 151 -8.13 6.15 8.53
C TYR A 151 -9.39 6.47 9.35
N VAL A 152 -9.53 5.81 10.51
CA VAL A 152 -10.73 5.90 11.37
C VAL A 152 -10.42 6.33 12.82
N CYS A 153 -9.17 6.66 13.15
CA CYS A 153 -8.75 6.89 14.53
C CYS A 153 -9.00 8.31 15.09
N MET A 154 -9.59 9.22 14.30
CA MET A 154 -9.86 10.60 14.72
C MET A 154 -11.33 10.97 14.50
N SER A 155 -11.89 11.82 15.37
CA SER A 155 -13.27 12.32 15.19
C SER A 155 -13.45 12.98 13.81
N GLY A 156 -14.58 12.74 13.16
CA GLY A 156 -14.87 13.25 11.81
C GLY A 156 -14.26 12.46 10.65
N PHE A 157 -13.44 11.42 10.92
CA PHE A 157 -12.89 10.54 9.89
C PHE A 157 -13.56 9.17 9.92
N ASP A 158 -14.01 8.67 8.77
CA ASP A 158 -14.53 7.30 8.60
C ASP A 158 -14.09 6.74 7.23
N VAL A 159 -14.34 5.46 6.98
CA VAL A 159 -14.19 4.89 5.63
C VAL A 159 -15.09 5.62 4.64
N ASP A 160 -14.71 5.57 3.36
CA ASP A 160 -15.53 6.15 2.30
C ASP A 160 -16.92 5.50 2.23
N SER A 161 -17.91 6.24 1.74
CA SER A 161 -19.18 5.64 1.33
C SER A 161 -18.95 4.61 0.22
N LYS A 162 -19.85 3.64 0.07
CA LYS A 162 -19.69 2.59 -0.94
C LYS A 162 -19.62 3.10 -2.38
N SER A 163 -20.30 4.19 -2.70
CA SER A 163 -20.20 4.83 -4.02
C SER A 163 -18.83 5.46 -4.25
N VAL A 164 -18.29 6.19 -3.26
CA VAL A 164 -16.96 6.81 -3.36
C VAL A 164 -15.85 5.74 -3.37
N GLU A 165 -15.98 4.70 -2.55
CA GLU A 165 -15.10 3.53 -2.55
C GLU A 165 -15.03 2.90 -3.95
N GLN A 166 -16.19 2.60 -4.54
CA GLN A 166 -16.25 1.97 -5.86
C GLN A 166 -15.68 2.88 -6.95
N GLN A 167 -16.01 4.18 -6.94
CA GLN A 167 -15.46 5.14 -7.90
C GLN A 167 -13.93 5.18 -7.86
N LYS A 168 -13.34 5.23 -6.66
CA LYS A 168 -11.88 5.21 -6.49
C LYS A 168 -11.29 3.89 -7.02
N LEU A 169 -11.90 2.75 -6.70
CA LEU A 169 -11.46 1.44 -7.18
C LEU A 169 -11.55 1.30 -8.71
N ASP A 170 -12.62 1.77 -9.35
CA ASP A 170 -12.81 1.71 -10.79
C ASP A 170 -11.81 2.60 -11.56
N SER A 171 -11.39 3.71 -10.95
CA SER A 171 -10.40 4.62 -11.55
C SER A 171 -8.96 4.12 -11.44
N ALA A 172 -8.67 3.26 -10.44
CA ALA A 172 -7.31 2.87 -10.11
C ALA A 172 -6.58 2.11 -11.24
N PRO A 173 -7.18 1.11 -11.94
CA PRO A 173 -6.50 0.38 -13.01
C PRO A 173 -5.96 1.27 -14.12
N LYS A 174 -6.73 2.28 -14.54
CA LYS A 174 -6.31 3.23 -15.58
C LYS A 174 -5.07 4.00 -15.14
N ARG A 175 -5.11 4.56 -13.94
CA ARG A 175 -3.98 5.32 -13.38
C ARG A 175 -2.73 4.47 -13.15
N ILE A 176 -2.90 3.21 -12.73
CA ILE A 176 -1.79 2.26 -12.60
C ILE A 176 -1.14 1.99 -13.96
N SER A 177 -1.94 1.84 -15.03
CA SER A 177 -1.42 1.64 -16.38
C SER A 177 -0.61 2.83 -16.87
N GLU A 178 -1.11 4.05 -16.68
CA GLU A 178 -0.39 5.29 -17.03
C GLU A 178 0.98 5.36 -16.33
N ILE A 179 1.00 5.11 -15.01
CA ILE A 179 2.24 5.08 -14.22
C ILE A 179 3.20 3.99 -14.72
N ALA A 180 2.68 2.81 -15.06
CA ALA A 180 3.51 1.72 -15.59
C ALA A 180 4.13 2.10 -16.94
N ASP A 181 3.37 2.74 -17.83
CA ASP A 181 3.90 3.19 -19.12
C ASP A 181 5.02 4.22 -18.93
N GLU A 182 4.82 5.20 -18.05
CA GLU A 182 5.84 6.21 -17.77
C GLU A 182 7.09 5.62 -17.10
N ILE A 183 6.95 4.73 -16.11
CA ILE A 183 8.10 4.05 -15.47
C ILE A 183 8.86 3.21 -16.50
N ARG A 184 8.18 2.65 -17.51
CA ARG A 184 8.81 1.86 -18.56
C ARG A 184 9.63 2.71 -19.53
N GLU A 185 9.19 3.94 -19.80
CA GLU A 185 9.81 4.85 -20.75
C GLU A 185 11.02 5.61 -20.18
N VAL A 186 11.22 5.60 -18.85
CA VAL A 186 12.36 6.27 -18.22
C VAL A 186 13.70 5.73 -18.76
N SER A 187 14.38 6.56 -19.54
CA SER A 187 15.82 6.45 -19.84
C SER A 187 16.62 7.39 -18.93
N ASP A 188 17.95 7.19 -18.87
CA ASP A 188 18.87 8.02 -18.09
C ASP A 188 18.80 9.52 -18.42
N ASP A 189 18.24 9.86 -19.60
CA ASP A 189 18.14 11.22 -20.15
C ASP A 189 16.78 11.91 -19.89
N ILE A 190 15.78 11.21 -19.32
CA ILE A 190 14.45 11.79 -19.09
C ILE A 190 14.44 12.57 -17.77
N LYS A 191 14.02 13.85 -17.86
CA LYS A 191 13.75 14.70 -16.69
C LYS A 191 12.79 13.97 -15.75
N TRP A 192 13.20 13.75 -14.51
CA TRP A 192 12.31 13.26 -13.47
C TRP A 192 11.17 14.25 -13.28
N HIS A 193 9.96 13.75 -13.05
CA HIS A 193 8.81 14.61 -12.74
C HIS A 193 8.03 14.06 -11.54
N THR A 194 7.16 14.89 -10.99
CA THR A 194 6.34 14.56 -9.83
C THR A 194 4.88 14.79 -10.21
N ASP A 195 4.16 13.70 -10.45
CA ASP A 195 2.75 13.71 -10.84
C ASP A 195 1.89 13.18 -9.68
N VAL A 196 1.53 14.11 -8.79
CA VAL A 196 0.85 13.81 -7.53
C VAL A 196 -0.26 14.81 -7.22
N ILE A 197 -1.25 14.35 -6.48
CA ILE A 197 -2.29 15.21 -5.90
C ILE A 197 -1.76 15.73 -4.56
N ARG A 198 -1.28 16.99 -4.53
CA ARG A 198 -0.75 17.61 -3.29
C ARG A 198 -1.84 18.11 -2.36
N GLY A 199 -2.97 18.51 -2.93
CA GLY A 199 -4.05 19.19 -2.22
C GLY A 199 -3.66 20.59 -1.73
N LYS A 200 -4.64 21.26 -1.11
CA LYS A 200 -4.45 22.61 -0.54
C LYS A 200 -3.64 22.55 0.75
N PHE A 201 -2.91 23.63 1.05
CA PHE A 201 -2.11 23.81 2.27
C PHE A 201 -1.10 22.68 2.54
N ALA A 202 -0.53 22.10 1.47
CA ALA A 202 0.40 20.97 1.55
C ALA A 202 1.56 21.21 2.54
N TRP A 203 2.09 22.44 2.59
CA TRP A 203 3.15 22.79 3.53
C TRP A 203 2.69 22.68 5.00
N ILE A 204 1.54 23.25 5.37
CA ILE A 204 1.01 23.19 6.74
C ILE A 204 0.73 21.74 7.13
N LYS A 205 0.05 21.00 6.26
CA LYS A 205 -0.26 19.58 6.46
C LYS A 205 0.99 18.76 6.75
N THR A 206 2.02 18.88 5.92
CA THR A 206 3.22 18.04 6.05
C THR A 206 4.25 18.55 7.06
N LYS A 207 4.38 19.87 7.25
CA LYS A 207 5.41 20.44 8.14
C LYS A 207 4.91 20.67 9.57
N ILE A 208 3.61 20.78 9.79
CA ILE A 208 3.02 21.04 11.11
C ILE A 208 2.16 19.85 11.57
N ILE A 209 1.18 19.42 10.77
CA ILE A 209 0.22 18.39 11.19
C ILE A 209 0.88 17.01 11.26
N TYR A 210 1.65 16.62 10.24
CA TYR A 210 2.33 15.32 10.21
C TYR A 210 3.24 15.08 11.44
N PRO A 211 4.16 15.98 11.84
CA PRO A 211 4.98 15.75 13.03
C PRO A 211 4.16 15.62 14.32
N TRP A 212 3.11 16.44 14.47
CA TRP A 212 2.19 16.32 15.60
C TRP A 212 1.46 14.98 15.60
N PHE A 213 0.99 14.53 14.43
CA PHE A 213 0.30 13.26 14.24
C PHE A 213 1.20 12.07 14.61
N VAL A 214 2.43 12.04 14.10
CA VAL A 214 3.41 10.98 14.40
C VAL A 214 3.69 10.91 15.91
N ARG A 215 3.83 12.06 16.57
CA ARG A 215 4.15 12.12 18.01
C ARG A 215 2.96 11.74 18.90
N ASN A 216 1.74 12.13 18.53
CA ASN A 216 0.60 12.11 19.45
C ASN A 216 -0.53 11.14 19.05
N ALA A 217 -0.58 10.69 17.80
CA ALA A 217 -1.72 9.92 17.26
C ALA A 217 -1.36 8.54 16.69
N MET A 218 -0.08 8.16 16.65
CA MET A 218 0.39 6.85 16.13
C MET A 218 0.75 5.82 17.22
N SER A 219 0.31 6.01 18.47
CA SER A 219 0.61 5.10 19.58
C SER A 219 -0.24 3.82 19.51
N PRO A 220 0.30 2.61 19.77
CA PRO A 220 -0.53 1.41 19.88
C PRO A 220 -1.34 1.33 21.17
N LYS A 221 -1.04 2.12 22.20
CA LYS A 221 -1.64 2.03 23.53
C LYS A 221 -3.19 2.07 23.55
N PRO A 222 -3.88 2.84 22.69
CA PRO A 222 -5.34 2.84 22.68
C PRO A 222 -5.97 1.58 22.07
N PHE A 223 -5.18 0.70 21.43
CA PHE A 223 -5.72 -0.55 20.91
C PHE A 223 -6.17 -1.47 22.04
N HIS A 224 -7.37 -2.00 21.87
CA HIS A 224 -7.93 -3.02 22.74
C HIS A 224 -8.89 -3.90 21.95
N TYR A 225 -9.30 -5.02 22.55
CA TYR A 225 -10.35 -5.86 22.01
C TYR A 225 -11.64 -5.75 22.84
N THR A 226 -12.79 -6.07 22.24
CA THR A 226 -14.10 -6.17 22.92
C THR A 226 -14.46 -7.62 23.22
N SER A 227 -15.53 -7.82 24.00
CA SER A 227 -16.12 -9.15 24.25
C SER A 227 -16.57 -9.89 22.99
N ASP A 228 -16.71 -9.21 21.85
CA ASP A 228 -17.07 -9.81 20.57
C ASP A 228 -15.90 -10.58 19.93
N CYS A 229 -14.72 -10.55 20.54
CA CYS A 229 -13.55 -11.27 20.05
C CYS A 229 -13.77 -12.78 20.10
N ILE A 230 -13.73 -13.40 18.93
CA ILE A 230 -13.87 -14.86 18.76
C ILE A 230 -12.53 -15.61 18.69
N SER A 231 -11.43 -14.99 19.14
CA SER A 231 -10.10 -15.61 19.19
C SER A 231 -9.53 -16.11 17.86
N CYS A 232 -10.00 -15.60 16.72
CA CYS A 232 -9.63 -16.13 15.39
C CYS A 232 -8.20 -15.81 14.93
N GLY A 233 -7.47 -14.93 15.63
CA GLY A 233 -6.06 -14.62 15.33
C GLY A 233 -5.81 -13.78 14.07
N LYS A 234 -6.83 -13.43 13.26
CA LYS A 234 -6.66 -12.65 12.02
C LYS A 234 -5.94 -11.31 12.23
N CYS A 235 -6.20 -10.64 13.35
CA CYS A 235 -5.53 -9.39 13.70
C CYS A 235 -4.01 -9.55 13.90
N SER A 236 -3.58 -10.65 14.51
CA SER A 236 -2.17 -11.01 14.67
C SER A 236 -1.54 -11.42 13.34
N ALA A 237 -2.22 -12.29 12.58
CA ALA A 237 -1.73 -12.78 11.29
C ALA A 237 -1.54 -11.66 10.24
N VAL A 238 -2.42 -10.66 10.20
CA VAL A 238 -2.32 -9.55 9.23
C VAL A 238 -1.28 -8.49 9.65
N CYS A 239 -0.78 -8.51 10.89
CA CYS A 239 0.09 -7.45 11.39
C CYS A 239 1.45 -7.47 10.68
N PRO A 240 1.81 -6.45 9.88
CA PRO A 240 3.05 -6.48 9.10
C PRO A 240 4.30 -6.45 9.98
N LEU A 241 4.19 -5.88 11.19
CA LEU A 241 5.30 -5.75 12.15
C LEU A 241 5.31 -6.84 13.22
N ARG A 242 4.40 -7.84 13.15
CA ARG A 242 4.23 -8.87 14.19
C ARG A 242 4.05 -8.29 15.60
N ASN A 243 3.35 -7.15 15.70
CA ASN A 243 3.15 -6.42 16.96
C ASN A 243 2.07 -7.00 17.86
N ILE A 244 1.32 -8.00 17.41
CA ILE A 244 0.14 -8.51 18.11
C ILE A 244 0.36 -9.96 18.45
N GLU A 245 0.44 -10.25 19.74
CA GLU A 245 0.51 -11.61 20.26
C GLU A 245 -0.88 -12.10 20.68
N MET A 246 -1.19 -13.36 20.41
CA MET A 246 -2.43 -14.00 20.87
C MET A 246 -2.17 -14.69 22.21
N ARG A 247 -2.49 -14.02 23.32
CA ARG A 247 -2.30 -14.50 24.70
C ARG A 247 -3.49 -15.32 25.18
N PRO A 248 -3.29 -16.37 26.00
CA PRO A 248 -4.40 -17.08 26.63
C PRO A 248 -5.14 -16.18 27.65
N TYR A 249 -6.45 -16.35 27.77
CA TYR A 249 -7.17 -15.80 28.93
C TYR A 249 -6.71 -16.49 30.23
N SER A 250 -6.83 -15.78 31.35
CA SER A 250 -6.53 -16.35 32.67
C SER A 250 -7.50 -17.45 33.09
N THR A 251 -8.70 -17.47 32.52
CA THR A 251 -9.78 -18.42 32.87
C THR A 251 -10.25 -19.19 31.65
N ALA A 252 -10.52 -20.49 31.82
CA ALA A 252 -11.20 -21.30 30.83
C ALA A 252 -12.66 -20.83 30.65
N ASP A 253 -13.22 -21.02 29.46
CA ASP A 253 -14.65 -20.83 29.26
C ASP A 253 -15.47 -22.01 29.82
N ARG A 254 -16.81 -21.89 29.75
CA ARG A 254 -17.75 -22.91 30.24
C ARG A 254 -17.55 -24.32 29.66
N THR A 255 -16.77 -24.48 28.59
CA THR A 255 -16.45 -25.78 27.97
C THR A 255 -15.08 -26.32 28.41
N GLY A 256 -14.41 -25.66 29.35
CA GLY A 256 -13.05 -26.00 29.78
C GLY A 256 -11.95 -25.54 28.83
N ARG A 257 -12.27 -24.74 27.80
CA ARG A 257 -11.29 -24.27 26.80
C ARG A 257 -10.77 -22.89 27.16
N THR A 258 -9.46 -22.74 27.21
CA THR A 258 -8.81 -21.43 27.34
C THR A 258 -8.73 -20.74 25.98
N ARG A 259 -9.56 -19.70 25.80
CA ARG A 259 -9.52 -18.87 24.60
C ARG A 259 -8.25 -18.04 24.55
N LYS A 260 -7.99 -17.39 23.40
CA LYS A 260 -6.92 -16.41 23.25
C LYS A 260 -7.45 -15.02 22.92
N HIS A 261 -6.71 -13.98 23.29
CA HIS A 261 -7.03 -12.60 22.93
C HIS A 261 -5.79 -11.89 22.37
N PRO A 262 -5.97 -10.87 21.51
CA PRO A 262 -4.86 -10.08 21.04
C PRO A 262 -4.31 -9.19 22.15
N GLN A 263 -2.99 -9.04 22.19
CA GLN A 263 -2.24 -8.09 22.99
C GLN A 263 -1.29 -7.34 22.05
N TRP A 264 -1.39 -6.02 22.01
CA TRP A 264 -0.54 -5.15 21.19
C TRP A 264 0.72 -4.79 21.96
N GLY A 265 1.89 -4.96 21.33
CA GLY A 265 3.16 -4.41 21.79
C GLY A 265 3.40 -2.99 21.29
N ASP A 266 4.64 -2.53 21.38
CA ASP A 266 5.03 -1.15 21.06
C ASP A 266 5.50 -0.94 19.61
N ASN A 267 5.81 -2.01 18.86
CA ASN A 267 6.31 -1.95 17.49
C ASN A 267 5.17 -1.85 16.45
N CYS A 268 4.34 -0.81 16.54
CA CYS A 268 3.18 -0.63 15.68
C CYS A 268 3.44 0.37 14.54
N ALA A 269 3.04 0.02 13.31
CA ALA A 269 3.10 0.93 12.18
C ALA A 269 1.93 1.93 12.12
N GLY A 270 0.87 1.71 12.91
CA GLY A 270 -0.36 2.52 12.82
C GLY A 270 -1.20 2.26 11.56
N CYS A 271 -1.06 1.10 10.92
CA CYS A 271 -1.67 0.81 9.61
C CYS A 271 -3.13 0.35 9.64
N LEU A 272 -3.68 0.12 10.83
CA LEU A 272 -5.06 -0.30 11.07
C LEU A 272 -5.49 -1.64 10.45
N ALA A 273 -4.57 -2.42 9.88
CA ALA A 273 -4.88 -3.74 9.31
C ALA A 273 -5.64 -4.63 10.30
N CYS A 274 -5.21 -4.65 11.57
CA CYS A 274 -5.86 -5.42 12.64
C CYS A 274 -7.30 -4.98 12.94
N TYR A 275 -7.59 -3.67 12.85
CA TYR A 275 -8.93 -3.12 12.99
C TYR A 275 -9.81 -3.58 11.83
N HIS A 276 -9.34 -3.38 10.58
CA HIS A 276 -10.15 -3.64 9.38
C HIS A 276 -10.37 -5.11 9.05
N ILE A 277 -9.45 -6.01 9.45
CA ILE A 277 -9.60 -7.45 9.18
C ILE A 277 -10.53 -8.15 10.17
N CYS A 278 -10.89 -7.51 11.28
CA CYS A 278 -11.60 -8.18 12.37
C CYS A 278 -13.06 -8.47 11.97
N PRO A 279 -13.46 -9.75 11.81
CA PRO A 279 -14.79 -10.09 11.28
C PRO A 279 -15.93 -9.80 12.26
N ARG A 280 -15.62 -9.43 13.50
CA ARG A 280 -16.58 -9.14 14.56
C ARG A 280 -16.53 -7.68 15.01
N HIS A 281 -15.78 -6.82 14.31
CA HIS A 281 -15.49 -5.45 14.78
C HIS A 281 -14.95 -5.40 16.22
N ALA A 282 -14.27 -6.46 16.67
CA ALA A 282 -13.85 -6.60 18.05
C ALA A 282 -12.51 -5.92 18.36
N VAL A 283 -11.79 -5.38 17.36
CA VAL A 283 -10.57 -4.59 17.58
C VAL A 283 -10.96 -3.12 17.56
N MET A 284 -10.56 -2.35 18.56
CA MET A 284 -10.90 -0.93 18.71
C MET A 284 -9.66 -0.09 18.97
N TYR A 285 -9.71 1.20 18.59
CA TYR A 285 -8.70 2.20 18.94
C TYR A 285 -9.33 3.32 19.76
N GLY A 286 -9.16 3.24 21.08
CA GLY A 286 -9.84 4.11 22.03
C GLY A 286 -11.36 4.12 21.80
N LYS A 287 -12.00 5.26 22.03
CA LYS A 287 -13.45 5.42 21.77
C LYS A 287 -13.74 5.85 20.32
N ALA A 288 -12.73 6.27 19.57
CA ALA A 288 -12.89 6.92 18.27
C ALA A 288 -13.43 5.98 17.18
N THR A 289 -13.20 4.66 17.29
CA THR A 289 -13.56 3.70 16.25
C THR A 289 -14.88 2.96 16.48
N ARG A 290 -15.58 3.19 17.61
CA ARG A 290 -16.70 2.35 18.04
C ARG A 290 -17.83 2.22 17.01
N ASN A 291 -18.10 3.28 16.26
CA ASN A 291 -19.22 3.36 15.31
C ASN A 291 -18.77 3.58 13.87
N LYS A 292 -17.55 3.13 13.54
CA LYS A 292 -16.93 3.39 12.24
C LYS A 292 -16.88 2.15 11.37
N GLY A 293 -16.80 2.36 10.07
CA GLY A 293 -16.75 1.27 9.10
C GLY A 293 -15.41 0.53 9.11
N GLN A 294 -15.38 -0.60 8.40
CA GLN A 294 -14.15 -1.31 8.06
C GLN A 294 -13.98 -1.32 6.54
N TYR A 295 -12.73 -1.24 6.10
CA TYR A 295 -12.37 -1.31 4.69
C TYR A 295 -11.14 -2.21 4.54
N PHE A 296 -11.27 -3.22 3.69
CA PHE A 296 -10.15 -3.98 3.15
C PHE A 296 -10.31 -4.03 1.64
N ASN A 297 -9.24 -3.78 0.91
CA ASN A 297 -9.31 -3.71 -0.54
C ASN A 297 -9.81 -5.05 -1.11
N PRO A 298 -10.93 -5.07 -1.87
CA PRO A 298 -11.57 -6.31 -2.30
C PRO A 298 -10.79 -7.01 -3.42
N SER A 299 -9.86 -6.31 -4.08
CA SER A 299 -9.05 -6.83 -5.19
C SER A 299 -7.82 -7.60 -4.72
N VAL A 300 -7.55 -7.65 -3.40
CA VAL A 300 -6.46 -8.48 -2.85
C VAL A 300 -7.02 -9.60 -1.99
N ARG A 301 -6.45 -10.80 -2.14
CA ARG A 301 -6.78 -11.91 -1.25
C ARG A 301 -6.34 -11.57 0.17
N THR A 302 -7.32 -11.53 1.07
CA THR A 302 -7.08 -11.52 2.52
C THR A 302 -6.70 -12.93 2.99
N LEU A 303 -5.91 -13.01 4.08
CA LEU A 303 -5.38 -14.22 4.74
C LEU A 303 -5.99 -15.55 4.29
#